data_AF-E1WY80-F1
#
_entry.id   AF-E1WY80-F1
#
_cell.length_a   1.000
_cell.length_b   1.000
_cell.length_c   1.000
_cell.angle_alpha   90.00
_cell.angle_beta   90.00
_cell.angle_gamma   90.00
#
_symmetry.space_group_name_H-M   'P 1'
#
loop_
_entity.id
_entity.type
_entity.pdbx_description
1 polymer ?
#
loop_
_entity_poly.entity_id
_entity_poly.type
_entity_poly.pdbx_seq_one_letter_code
_entity_poly.pdbx_strand_id
1 'polypeptide(L)'
;MFLKKLSILFLILTISSANAAGGKLIDFLLFDSGVAEILTKNGVDAIAIPRVKRYVANSLQALSLSGAKPTKAQLKEILNGLGGSPQDIKIKNSLLALLDKPEDKIRKRDVVTAINSLIFLANRHGSTGSAMLACAQCVSDVLSKNGFKFTLEEINNTAARKVLDQTLPKQPRQLTNYINTKMAKFNFGDLSRVSPKMLRPEEEKSLGLFLGLAEAGNKKQKALIEAVREFSTDQNGVTNLVDSRNPHTFWKLFSEDMDDETVEGWTKIIKEATESADGQTNKQDAFYAALKKRAGDDQYMNDQLEFLKKKNCFFK
;
A
#
# COMPACT_ATOMS: atom_id res chain seq x y z
N MET A 1 19.36 61.60 30.09
CA MET A 1 19.39 60.60 28.99
C MET A 1 19.15 59.14 29.45
N PHE A 2 18.43 58.89 30.55
CA PHE A 2 18.23 57.52 31.08
C PHE A 2 16.76 57.06 31.16
N LEU A 3 15.77 57.92 30.87
CA LEU A 3 14.35 57.55 30.93
C LEU A 3 13.71 57.16 29.58
N LYS A 4 14.40 57.33 28.44
CA LYS A 4 13.87 56.95 27.11
C LYS A 4 14.23 55.54 26.66
N LYS A 5 15.06 54.80 27.42
CA LYS A 5 15.46 53.43 27.09
C LYS A 5 14.66 52.34 27.82
N LEU A 6 13.81 52.70 28.78
CA LEU A 6 12.98 51.72 29.52
C LEU A 6 11.67 51.36 28.83
N SER A 7 11.17 52.20 27.91
CA SER A 7 9.88 51.97 27.22
C SER A 7 9.94 51.04 26.00
N ILE A 8 11.14 50.61 25.57
CA ILE A 8 11.29 49.66 24.46
C ILE A 8 11.40 48.21 24.96
N LEU A 9 11.69 47.99 26.25
CA LEU A 9 11.83 46.65 26.81
C LEU A 9 10.49 46.00 27.22
N PHE A 10 9.41 46.78 27.32
CA PHE A 10 8.08 46.28 27.71
C PHE A 10 7.17 45.93 26.53
N LEU A 11 7.61 46.12 25.28
CA LEU A 11 6.83 45.78 24.08
C LEU A 11 7.19 44.41 23.46
N ILE A 12 8.13 43.67 24.07
CA ILE A 12 8.59 42.35 23.56
C ILE A 12 8.01 41.18 24.40
N LEU A 13 7.23 41.46 25.45
CA LEU A 13 6.65 40.44 26.33
C LEU A 13 5.18 40.09 26.07
N THR A 14 4.57 40.60 25.00
CA THR A 14 3.36 39.98 24.43
C THR A 14 3.76 38.86 23.47
N ILE A 15 4.56 37.91 23.97
CA ILE A 15 4.57 36.57 23.37
C ILE A 15 3.21 36.02 23.68
N SER A 16 2.42 35.87 22.63
CA SER A 16 1.18 35.14 22.59
C SER A 16 1.22 33.96 23.56
N SER A 17 0.54 34.08 24.69
CA SER A 17 -0.12 32.94 25.29
C SER A 17 -1.23 32.55 24.32
N ALA A 18 -0.83 32.01 23.17
CA ALA A 18 -1.68 31.15 22.38
C ALA A 18 -2.06 30.05 23.37
N ASN A 19 -3.33 30.08 23.78
CA ASN A 19 -3.94 29.00 24.52
C ASN A 19 -3.40 27.70 23.95
N ALA A 20 -2.77 26.88 24.79
CA ALA A 20 -2.56 25.48 24.55
C ALA A 20 -3.95 24.82 24.44
N ALA A 21 -4.65 25.11 23.34
CA ALA A 21 -5.76 24.32 22.89
C ALA A 21 -5.11 22.99 22.49
N GLY A 22 -5.25 21.99 23.38
CA GLY A 22 -4.70 20.65 23.16
C GLY A 22 -4.94 20.23 21.72
N GLY A 23 -3.86 19.87 21.02
CA GLY A 23 -3.91 19.58 19.60
C GLY A 23 -4.94 18.48 19.32
N LYS A 24 -5.49 18.41 18.12
CA LYS A 24 -6.25 17.24 17.68
C LYS A 24 -5.33 16.30 16.92
N LEU A 25 -5.70 15.02 16.79
CA LEU A 25 -4.90 14.06 16.03
C LEU A 25 -4.55 14.55 14.61
N ILE A 26 -5.48 15.23 13.95
CA ILE A 26 -5.25 15.83 12.63
C ILE A 26 -4.09 16.83 12.61
N ASP A 27 -3.87 17.59 13.69
CA ASP A 27 -2.82 18.60 13.77
C ASP A 27 -1.43 17.92 13.80
N PHE A 28 -1.33 16.73 14.37
CA PHE A 28 -0.12 15.91 14.33
C PHE A 28 0.12 15.28 12.95
N LEU A 29 -0.92 14.71 12.34
CA LEU A 29 -0.77 13.95 11.09
C LEU A 29 -0.41 14.83 9.87
N LEU A 30 -0.76 16.13 9.92
CA LEU A 30 -0.47 17.06 8.84
C LEU A 30 1.00 17.49 8.74
N PHE A 31 1.86 17.14 9.70
CA PHE A 31 3.27 17.54 9.70
C PHE A 31 4.18 16.40 10.09
N ASP A 32 5.34 16.33 9.46
CA ASP A 32 6.33 15.28 9.67
C ASP A 32 6.84 15.22 11.11
N SER A 33 7.02 16.39 11.73
CA SER A 33 7.37 16.52 13.15
C SER A 33 6.23 16.05 14.05
N GLY A 34 4.99 16.44 13.75
CA GLY A 34 3.80 16.03 14.50
C GLY A 34 3.56 14.51 14.44
N VAL A 35 3.78 13.87 13.28
CA VAL A 35 3.72 12.41 13.15
C VAL A 35 4.80 11.75 14.01
N ALA A 36 6.04 12.26 14.00
CA ALA A 36 7.11 11.72 14.84
C ALA A 36 6.77 11.83 16.34
N GLU A 37 6.26 12.99 16.74
CA GLU A 37 5.87 13.29 18.12
C GLU A 37 4.77 12.33 18.59
N ILE A 38 3.66 12.24 17.85
CA ILE A 38 2.51 11.44 18.28
C ILE A 38 2.83 9.94 18.28
N LEU A 39 3.71 9.46 17.38
CA LEU A 39 4.17 8.07 17.37
C LEU A 39 5.09 7.78 18.57
N THR A 40 6.05 8.67 18.85
CA THR A 40 6.98 8.52 19.99
C THR A 40 6.20 8.54 21.31
N LYS A 41 5.31 9.51 21.49
CA LYS A 41 4.45 9.66 22.68
C LYS A 41 3.59 8.42 22.93
N ASN A 42 3.24 7.68 21.88
CA ASN A 42 2.42 6.48 21.96
C ASN A 42 3.23 5.18 21.86
N GLY A 43 4.55 5.23 22.07
CA GLY A 43 5.39 4.04 22.19
C GLY A 43 5.50 3.22 20.91
N VAL A 44 5.58 3.90 19.76
CA VAL A 44 5.99 3.28 18.49
C VAL A 44 7.51 3.32 18.38
N ASP A 45 8.11 2.20 17.99
CA ASP A 45 9.57 2.07 17.89
C ASP A 45 10.18 3.14 16.99
N ALA A 46 11.27 3.78 17.45
CA ALA A 46 11.94 4.87 16.75
C ALA A 46 12.37 4.49 15.31
N ILE A 47 12.73 3.22 15.10
CA ILE A 47 13.13 2.67 13.79
C ILE A 47 11.97 2.67 12.78
N ALA A 48 10.72 2.57 13.25
CA ALA A 48 9.53 2.59 12.40
C ALA A 48 9.09 4.02 12.00
N ILE A 49 9.40 5.03 12.83
CA ILE A 49 8.90 6.39 12.67
C ILE A 49 9.20 6.99 11.29
N PRO A 50 10.44 6.93 10.74
CA PRO A 50 10.73 7.51 9.42
C PRO A 50 9.86 6.92 8.31
N ARG A 51 9.60 5.60 8.34
CA ARG A 51 8.75 4.93 7.35
C ARG A 51 7.30 5.35 7.48
N VAL A 52 6.77 5.39 8.70
CA VAL A 52 5.38 5.79 8.96
C VAL A 52 5.14 7.25 8.57
N LYS A 53 6.10 8.15 8.83
CA LYS A 53 6.05 9.54 8.36
C LYS A 53 5.86 9.60 6.85
N ARG A 54 6.67 8.86 6.09
CA ARG A 54 6.57 8.77 4.64
C ARG A 54 5.19 8.27 4.21
N TYR A 55 4.67 7.22 4.84
CA TYR A 55 3.35 6.68 4.50
C TYR A 55 2.23 7.69 4.75
N VAL A 56 2.28 8.46 5.84
CA VAL A 56 1.31 9.52 6.11
C VAL A 56 1.42 10.64 5.08
N ALA A 57 2.62 11.14 4.80
CA ALA A 57 2.84 12.17 3.80
C ALA A 57 2.32 11.75 2.41
N ASN A 58 2.69 10.54 1.98
CA ASN A 58 2.26 9.93 0.74
C ASN A 58 0.73 9.77 0.67
N SER A 59 0.09 9.32 1.76
CA SER A 59 -1.36 9.15 1.79
C SER A 59 -2.10 10.48 1.69
N LEU A 60 -1.60 11.51 2.38
CA LEU A 60 -2.14 12.86 2.33
C LEU A 60 -2.00 13.46 0.92
N GLN A 61 -0.86 13.27 0.29
CA GLN A 61 -0.59 13.72 -1.07
C GLN A 61 -1.50 13.03 -2.08
N ALA A 62 -1.62 11.70 -1.99
CA ALA A 62 -2.47 10.89 -2.86
C ALA A 62 -3.95 11.27 -2.76
N LEU A 63 -4.45 11.57 -1.55
CA LEU A 63 -5.84 12.02 -1.37
C LEU A 63 -6.11 13.41 -1.94
N SER A 64 -5.08 14.23 -2.11
CA SER A 64 -5.19 15.56 -2.68
C SER A 64 -5.25 15.52 -4.20
N LEU A 65 -6.19 16.25 -4.80
CA LEU A 65 -6.31 16.36 -6.26
C LEU A 65 -5.16 17.17 -6.89
N SER A 66 -4.54 18.06 -6.12
CA SER A 66 -3.42 18.88 -6.58
C SER A 66 -2.07 18.16 -6.49
N GLY A 67 -2.02 16.97 -5.86
CA GLY A 67 -0.76 16.30 -5.54
C GLY A 67 0.09 17.06 -4.51
N ALA A 68 -0.46 18.07 -3.84
CA ALA A 68 0.16 18.76 -2.71
C ALA A 68 -0.48 18.33 -1.39
N LYS A 69 0.27 18.43 -0.28
CA LYS A 69 -0.25 18.10 1.06
C LYS A 69 -1.46 19.01 1.39
N PRO A 70 -2.63 18.45 1.72
CA PRO A 70 -3.82 19.24 2.03
C PRO A 70 -3.70 19.94 3.37
N THR A 71 -4.34 21.09 3.50
CA THR A 71 -4.61 21.72 4.81
C THR A 71 -5.64 20.91 5.61
N LYS A 72 -5.82 21.25 6.89
CA LYS A 72 -6.83 20.65 7.78
C LYS A 72 -8.24 20.71 7.21
N ALA A 73 -8.65 21.86 6.67
CA ALA A 73 -9.98 22.05 6.08
C ALA A 73 -10.13 21.20 4.82
N GLN A 74 -9.14 21.26 3.92
CA GLN A 74 -9.13 20.49 2.68
C GLN A 74 -9.17 18.99 2.93
N LEU A 75 -8.40 18.47 3.91
CA LEU A 75 -8.42 17.04 4.24
C LEU A 75 -9.82 16.60 4.69
N LYS A 76 -10.49 17.38 5.55
CA LYS A 76 -11.86 17.06 5.98
C LYS A 76 -12.85 17.11 4.82
N GLU A 77 -12.75 18.10 3.95
CA GLU A 77 -13.59 18.23 2.77
C GLU A 77 -13.41 17.03 1.81
N ILE A 78 -12.15 16.70 1.48
CA ILE A 78 -11.79 15.53 0.68
C ILE A 78 -12.41 14.28 1.28
N LEU A 79 -12.17 14.03 2.57
CA LEU A 79 -12.69 12.84 3.26
C LEU A 79 -14.22 12.82 3.20
N ASN A 80 -14.92 13.90 3.51
CA ASN A 80 -16.38 13.97 3.45
C ASN A 80 -16.93 13.66 2.05
N GLY A 81 -16.25 14.14 1.01
CA GLY A 81 -16.58 13.90 -0.40
C GLY A 81 -16.34 12.46 -0.87
N LEU A 82 -15.58 11.64 -0.12
CA LEU A 82 -15.37 10.24 -0.49
C LEU A 82 -16.67 9.44 -0.36
N GLY A 83 -17.16 8.94 -1.51
CA GLY A 83 -18.18 7.90 -1.59
C GLY A 83 -17.57 6.50 -1.54
N GLY A 84 -18.32 5.49 -1.97
CA GLY A 84 -17.81 4.13 -2.14
C GLY A 84 -18.71 3.06 -1.53
N SER A 85 -18.09 1.93 -1.19
CA SER A 85 -18.75 0.81 -0.55
C SER A 85 -19.12 1.12 0.92
N PRO A 86 -20.00 0.32 1.57
CA PRO A 86 -20.27 0.47 2.99
C PRO A 86 -19.01 0.40 3.88
N GLN A 87 -18.01 -0.40 3.48
CA GLN A 87 -16.73 -0.48 4.17
C GLN A 87 -15.95 0.84 4.06
N ASP A 88 -15.93 1.46 2.88
CA ASP A 88 -15.25 2.74 2.65
C ASP A 88 -15.86 3.85 3.50
N ILE A 89 -17.20 3.91 3.54
CA ILE A 89 -17.94 4.86 4.36
C ILE A 89 -17.67 4.65 5.85
N LYS A 90 -17.64 3.39 6.30
CA LYS A 90 -17.30 3.05 7.69
C LYS A 90 -15.89 3.50 8.08
N ILE A 91 -14.90 3.22 7.22
CA ILE A 91 -13.50 3.61 7.45
C ILE A 91 -13.36 5.13 7.44
N LYS A 92 -13.99 5.81 6.47
CA LYS A 92 -14.06 7.27 6.40
C LYS A 92 -14.59 7.88 7.70
N ASN A 93 -15.78 7.46 8.14
CA ASN A 93 -16.43 8.05 9.30
C ASN A 93 -15.63 7.79 10.58
N SER A 94 -15.05 6.58 10.71
CA SER A 94 -14.14 6.27 11.80
C SER A 94 -12.89 7.17 11.78
N LEU A 95 -12.30 7.42 10.61
CA LEU A 95 -11.13 8.29 10.48
C LEU A 95 -11.47 9.73 10.87
N LEU A 96 -12.59 10.29 10.36
CA LEU A 96 -13.03 11.64 10.71
C LEU A 96 -13.19 11.81 12.23
N ALA A 97 -13.79 10.83 12.91
CA ALA A 97 -13.93 10.84 14.36
C ALA A 97 -12.57 10.79 15.09
N LEU A 98 -11.62 9.98 14.59
CA LEU A 98 -10.28 9.91 15.15
C LEU A 98 -9.49 11.21 14.95
N LEU A 99 -9.60 11.82 13.77
CA LEU A 99 -8.93 13.07 13.42
C LEU A 99 -9.35 14.24 14.32
N ASP A 100 -10.61 14.24 14.78
CA ASP A 100 -11.14 15.24 15.69
C ASP A 100 -10.87 14.96 17.17
N LYS A 101 -10.22 13.84 17.49
CA LYS A 101 -9.92 13.43 18.87
C LYS A 101 -8.88 14.37 19.52
N PRO A 102 -9.19 14.94 20.70
CA PRO A 102 -8.25 15.75 21.47
C PRO A 102 -7.01 14.95 21.91
N GLU A 103 -5.85 15.61 21.95
CA GLU A 103 -4.54 15.02 22.23
C GLU A 103 -4.48 14.20 23.52
N ASP A 104 -5.06 14.72 24.60
CA ASP A 104 -5.14 14.09 25.92
C ASP A 104 -5.90 12.75 25.91
N LYS A 105 -6.73 12.54 24.88
CA LYS A 105 -7.53 11.32 24.70
C LYS A 105 -6.97 10.38 23.64
N ILE A 106 -5.90 10.77 22.94
CA ILE A 106 -5.27 9.94 21.90
C ILE A 106 -4.53 8.78 22.56
N ARG A 107 -4.78 7.57 22.06
CA ARG A 107 -4.05 6.34 22.43
C ARG A 107 -3.33 5.79 21.21
N LYS A 108 -2.33 4.92 21.42
CA LYS A 108 -1.58 4.22 20.35
C LYS A 108 -2.49 3.62 19.28
N ARG A 109 -3.54 2.91 19.70
CA ARG A 109 -4.50 2.29 18.78
C ARG A 109 -5.22 3.31 17.89
N ASP A 110 -5.48 4.51 18.38
CA ASP A 110 -6.18 5.56 17.64
C ASP A 110 -5.28 6.10 16.54
N VAL A 111 -4.01 6.36 16.86
CA VAL A 111 -2.97 6.79 15.91
C VAL A 111 -2.80 5.75 14.80
N VAL A 112 -2.57 4.49 15.18
CA VAL A 112 -2.35 3.40 14.22
C VAL A 112 -3.59 3.16 13.36
N THR A 113 -4.80 3.23 13.93
CA THR A 113 -6.05 3.08 13.17
C THR A 113 -6.26 4.24 12.21
N ALA A 114 -5.95 5.47 12.61
CA ALA A 114 -6.04 6.63 11.73
C ALA A 114 -5.08 6.51 10.54
N ILE A 115 -3.83 6.12 10.78
CA ILE A 115 -2.83 5.95 9.72
C ILE A 115 -3.20 4.82 8.76
N ASN A 116 -3.61 3.65 9.28
CA ASN A 116 -4.08 2.55 8.43
C ASN A 116 -5.31 2.95 7.60
N SER A 117 -6.26 3.69 8.19
CA SER A 117 -7.44 4.20 7.49
C SER A 117 -7.08 5.21 6.40
N LEU A 118 -6.10 6.07 6.68
CA LEU A 118 -5.60 7.05 5.72
C LEU A 118 -4.94 6.36 4.52
N ILE A 119 -4.06 5.37 4.76
CA ILE A 119 -3.43 4.58 3.70
C ILE A 119 -4.48 3.83 2.88
N PHE A 120 -5.47 3.21 3.54
CA PHE A 120 -6.56 2.50 2.86
C PHE A 120 -7.34 3.43 1.91
N LEU A 121 -7.78 4.58 2.42
CA LEU A 121 -8.57 5.54 1.63
C LEU A 121 -7.73 6.19 0.52
N ALA A 122 -6.46 6.51 0.79
CA ALA A 122 -5.54 7.02 -0.21
C ALA A 122 -5.29 6.01 -1.33
N ASN A 123 -5.03 4.75 -0.97
CA ASN A 123 -4.87 3.70 -1.96
C ASN A 123 -6.18 3.47 -2.73
N ARG A 124 -7.35 3.56 -2.12
CA ARG A 124 -8.61 3.26 -2.81
C ARG A 124 -9.17 4.42 -3.65
N HIS A 125 -9.01 5.65 -3.19
CA HIS A 125 -9.65 6.85 -3.77
C HIS A 125 -8.67 7.94 -4.19
N GLY A 126 -7.38 7.79 -3.89
CA GLY A 126 -6.36 8.78 -4.20
C GLY A 126 -6.21 9.06 -5.70
N SER A 127 -5.87 10.31 -5.99
CA SER A 127 -5.63 10.82 -7.33
C SER A 127 -4.37 10.20 -7.93
N THR A 128 -4.44 9.91 -9.22
CA THR A 128 -3.43 9.19 -10.00
C THR A 128 -2.20 10.05 -10.34
N GLY A 129 -1.87 11.05 -9.52
CA GLY A 129 -0.61 11.80 -9.63
C GLY A 129 0.49 11.26 -8.71
N SER A 130 0.11 10.41 -7.77
CA SER A 130 1.02 9.71 -6.89
C SER A 130 1.04 8.25 -7.32
N ALA A 131 2.09 7.83 -8.01
CA ALA A 131 2.31 6.44 -8.38
C ALA A 131 2.58 5.60 -7.12
N MET A 132 1.58 5.48 -6.25
CA MET A 132 1.70 4.94 -4.92
C MET A 132 0.75 3.76 -4.77
N LEU A 133 1.27 2.65 -4.22
CA LEU A 133 0.49 1.44 -3.99
C LEU A 133 0.65 0.94 -2.55
N ALA A 134 -0.47 0.51 -1.97
CA ALA A 134 -0.45 -0.11 -0.66
C ALA A 134 0.06 -1.55 -0.74
N CYS A 135 1.07 -1.90 0.07
CA CYS A 135 1.57 -3.26 0.16
C CYS A 135 1.35 -3.82 1.57
N ALA A 136 0.46 -4.82 1.68
CA ALA A 136 0.22 -5.53 2.94
C ALA A 136 1.37 -6.50 3.30
N GLN A 137 2.06 -7.03 2.29
CA GLN A 137 3.12 -8.04 2.45
C GLN A 137 4.47 -7.40 2.82
N CYS A 138 4.64 -6.10 2.56
CA CYS A 138 5.87 -5.35 2.80
C CYS A 138 5.98 -4.79 4.23
N VAL A 139 5.00 -5.06 5.09
CA VAL A 139 4.99 -4.56 6.46
C VAL A 139 6.02 -5.32 7.28
N SER A 140 7.07 -4.63 7.72
CA SER A 140 8.12 -5.22 8.56
C SER A 140 7.56 -5.74 9.89
N ASP A 141 8.25 -6.68 10.52
CA ASP A 141 7.87 -7.21 11.85
C ASP A 141 7.70 -6.12 12.89
N VAL A 142 8.55 -5.09 12.85
CA VAL A 142 8.46 -3.93 13.73
C VAL A 142 7.16 -3.17 13.48
N LEU A 143 6.82 -2.89 12.22
CA LEU A 143 5.58 -2.20 11.87
C LEU A 143 4.34 -3.03 12.23
N SER A 144 4.37 -4.34 11.95
CA SER A 144 3.29 -5.27 12.26
C SER A 144 3.04 -5.39 13.76
N LYS A 145 4.09 -5.51 14.59
CA LYS A 145 4.00 -5.49 16.06
C LYS A 145 3.35 -4.21 16.59
N ASN A 146 3.54 -3.09 15.89
CA ASN A 146 2.92 -1.82 16.23
C ASN A 146 1.49 -1.66 15.67
N GLY A 147 0.97 -2.65 14.94
CA GLY A 147 -0.40 -2.69 14.42
C GLY A 147 -0.59 -2.03 13.05
N PHE A 148 0.50 -1.64 12.37
CA PHE A 148 0.43 -1.20 10.98
C PHE A 148 0.11 -2.39 10.09
N LYS A 149 -0.78 -2.19 9.12
CA LYS A 149 -1.32 -3.26 8.26
C LYS A 149 -0.86 -3.17 6.82
N PHE A 150 -0.36 -2.01 6.42
CA PHE A 150 0.05 -1.72 5.05
C PHE A 150 1.22 -0.75 5.07
N THR A 151 2.08 -0.86 4.07
CA THR A 151 2.96 0.21 3.65
C THR A 151 2.33 0.95 2.47
N LEU A 152 2.81 2.16 2.16
CA LEU A 152 2.43 2.89 0.95
C LEU A 152 3.72 3.27 0.21
N GLU A 153 4.03 2.53 -0.84
CA GLU A 153 5.29 2.65 -1.58
C GLU A 153 5.10 3.45 -2.87
N GLU A 154 6.13 4.21 -3.26
CA GLU A 154 6.18 4.94 -4.52
C GLU A 154 6.81 4.07 -5.62
N ILE A 155 6.21 4.09 -6.80
CA ILE A 155 6.61 3.36 -7.99
C ILE A 155 7.30 4.35 -8.94
N ASN A 156 8.57 4.12 -9.25
CA ASN A 156 9.33 4.97 -10.17
C ASN A 156 9.35 4.43 -11.60
N ASN A 157 9.14 3.11 -11.78
CA ASN A 157 9.10 2.48 -13.09
C ASN A 157 8.13 3.20 -14.05
N THR A 158 8.65 3.74 -15.15
CA THR A 158 7.90 4.62 -16.06
C THR A 158 6.64 3.97 -16.64
N ALA A 159 6.69 2.68 -16.98
CA ALA A 159 5.54 1.98 -17.53
C ALA A 159 4.46 1.75 -16.46
N ALA A 160 4.87 1.33 -15.26
CA ALA A 160 3.96 1.14 -14.14
C ALA A 160 3.32 2.46 -13.70
N ARG A 161 4.11 3.54 -13.62
CA ARG A 161 3.61 4.91 -13.41
C ARG A 161 2.58 5.30 -14.44
N LYS A 162 2.88 5.12 -15.73
CA LYS A 162 1.93 5.43 -16.81
C LYS A 162 0.61 4.67 -16.65
N VAL A 163 0.65 3.40 -16.26
CA VAL A 163 -0.56 2.60 -16.01
C VAL A 163 -1.34 3.16 -14.83
N LEU A 164 -0.68 3.38 -13.68
CA LEU A 164 -1.31 3.95 -12.49
C LEU A 164 -1.90 5.33 -12.75
N ASP A 165 -1.18 6.16 -13.50
CA ASP A 165 -1.45 7.58 -13.64
C ASP A 165 -2.51 7.88 -14.72
N GLN A 166 -2.43 7.15 -15.83
CA GLN A 166 -3.16 7.47 -17.08
C GLN A 166 -4.11 6.36 -17.54
N THR A 167 -3.94 5.12 -17.07
CA THR A 167 -4.74 3.98 -17.57
C THR A 167 -5.78 3.51 -16.56
N LEU A 168 -5.43 3.43 -15.27
CA LEU A 168 -6.35 2.94 -14.26
C LEU A 168 -7.45 3.97 -13.95
N PRO A 169 -8.73 3.54 -13.94
CA PRO A 169 -9.80 4.40 -13.47
C PRO A 169 -9.63 4.79 -12.00
N LYS A 170 -9.94 6.05 -11.68
CA LYS A 170 -9.76 6.60 -10.33
C LYS A 170 -10.88 6.20 -9.37
N GLN A 171 -12.09 6.00 -9.90
CA GLN A 171 -13.26 5.64 -9.11
C GLN A 171 -13.31 4.13 -8.88
N PRO A 172 -13.53 3.63 -7.64
CA PRO A 172 -13.51 2.21 -7.34
C PRO A 172 -14.42 1.35 -8.23
N ARG A 173 -15.65 1.81 -8.50
CA ARG A 173 -16.58 1.07 -9.39
C ARG A 173 -16.04 0.93 -10.82
N GLN A 174 -15.44 1.99 -11.34
CA GLN A 174 -14.84 1.96 -12.68
C GLN A 174 -13.59 1.09 -12.69
N LEU A 175 -12.81 1.08 -11.61
CA LEU A 175 -11.66 0.19 -11.45
C LEU A 175 -12.09 -1.28 -11.46
N THR A 176 -13.12 -1.66 -10.69
CA THR A 176 -13.66 -3.02 -10.71
C THR A 176 -14.13 -3.42 -12.12
N ASN A 177 -14.83 -2.53 -12.84
CA ASN A 177 -15.24 -2.79 -14.22
C ASN A 177 -14.05 -2.95 -15.17
N TYR A 178 -13.02 -2.11 -15.03
CA TYR A 178 -11.77 -2.23 -15.78
C TYR A 178 -11.11 -3.58 -15.53
N ILE A 179 -10.98 -3.98 -14.26
CA ILE A 179 -10.40 -5.27 -13.87
C ILE A 179 -11.17 -6.42 -14.53
N ASN A 180 -12.50 -6.47 -14.36
CA ASN A 180 -13.33 -7.52 -14.96
C ASN A 180 -13.17 -7.58 -16.49
N THR A 181 -13.12 -6.42 -17.15
CA THR A 181 -12.93 -6.34 -18.61
C THR A 181 -11.57 -6.87 -19.03
N LYS A 182 -10.50 -6.54 -18.30
CA LYS A 182 -9.14 -7.00 -18.64
C LYS A 182 -8.91 -8.46 -18.26
N MET A 183 -9.48 -8.93 -17.15
CA MET A 183 -9.49 -10.35 -16.79
C MET A 183 -10.10 -11.19 -17.90
N ALA A 184 -11.27 -10.79 -18.43
CA ALA A 184 -11.89 -11.45 -19.57
C ALA A 184 -11.05 -11.34 -20.86
N LYS A 185 -10.56 -10.15 -21.20
CA LYS A 185 -9.73 -9.91 -22.41
C LYS A 185 -8.49 -10.79 -22.45
N PHE A 186 -7.84 -11.01 -21.30
CA PHE A 186 -6.58 -11.75 -21.20
C PHE A 186 -6.74 -13.18 -20.68
N ASN A 187 -7.99 -13.66 -20.55
CA ASN A 187 -8.34 -14.99 -20.06
C ASN A 187 -7.68 -15.34 -18.71
N PHE A 188 -7.79 -14.45 -17.73
CA PHE A 188 -7.24 -14.65 -16.37
C PHE A 188 -8.27 -15.21 -15.37
N GLY A 189 -9.42 -15.67 -15.85
CA GLY A 189 -10.52 -16.18 -15.04
C GLY A 189 -11.60 -15.14 -14.74
N ASP A 190 -12.51 -15.49 -13.83
CA ASP A 190 -13.66 -14.67 -13.43
C ASP A 190 -13.64 -14.35 -11.93
N LEU A 191 -13.83 -13.07 -11.59
CA LEU A 191 -13.87 -12.60 -10.22
C LEU A 191 -15.24 -12.73 -9.55
N SER A 192 -16.30 -13.07 -10.29
CA SER A 192 -17.67 -13.14 -9.76
C SER A 192 -17.84 -14.10 -8.57
N ARG A 193 -16.99 -15.13 -8.50
CA ARG A 193 -16.99 -16.17 -7.46
C ARG A 193 -15.82 -16.05 -6.47
N VAL A 194 -14.98 -15.02 -6.63
CA VAL A 194 -13.80 -14.83 -5.78
C VAL A 194 -14.23 -14.31 -4.42
N SER A 195 -13.80 -15.01 -3.37
CA SER A 195 -14.03 -14.57 -1.99
C SER A 195 -13.32 -13.23 -1.71
N PRO A 196 -13.93 -12.32 -0.94
CA PRO A 196 -13.25 -11.10 -0.47
C PRO A 196 -11.95 -11.35 0.32
N LYS A 197 -11.72 -12.57 0.81
CA LYS A 197 -10.44 -12.97 1.42
C LYS A 197 -9.32 -13.12 0.38
N MET A 198 -9.67 -13.57 -0.83
CA MET A 198 -8.74 -13.83 -1.93
C MET A 198 -8.40 -12.58 -2.74
N LEU A 199 -9.34 -11.64 -2.87
CA LEU A 199 -9.08 -10.30 -3.41
C LEU A 199 -9.74 -9.25 -2.51
N ARG A 200 -8.92 -8.54 -1.74
CA ARG A 200 -9.42 -7.48 -0.85
C ARG A 200 -9.57 -6.16 -1.63
N PRO A 201 -10.48 -5.25 -1.22
CA PRO A 201 -10.68 -3.96 -1.88
C PRO A 201 -9.41 -3.11 -2.02
N GLU A 202 -8.50 -3.18 -1.06
CA GLU A 202 -7.21 -2.48 -1.13
C GLU A 202 -6.22 -3.09 -2.14
N GLU A 203 -6.45 -4.31 -2.61
CA GLU A 203 -5.57 -5.00 -3.56
C GLU A 203 -6.03 -4.82 -5.02
N GLU A 204 -7.21 -4.23 -5.26
CA GLU A 204 -7.76 -3.99 -6.60
C GLU A 204 -6.83 -3.14 -7.48
N LYS A 205 -6.17 -2.13 -6.91
CA LYS A 205 -5.22 -1.30 -7.69
C LYS A 205 -4.00 -2.10 -8.14
N SER A 206 -3.45 -2.97 -7.30
CA SER A 206 -2.34 -3.85 -7.67
C SER A 206 -2.72 -4.82 -8.78
N LEU A 207 -3.93 -5.41 -8.70
CA LEU A 207 -4.45 -6.27 -9.76
C LEU A 207 -4.70 -5.47 -11.05
N GLY A 208 -5.26 -4.27 -10.94
CA GLY A 208 -5.43 -3.35 -12.06
C GLY A 208 -4.10 -3.02 -12.73
N LEU A 209 -3.05 -2.73 -11.95
CA LEU A 209 -1.71 -2.46 -12.47
C LEU A 209 -1.16 -3.67 -13.24
N PHE A 210 -1.24 -4.87 -12.68
CA PHE A 210 -0.85 -6.10 -13.36
C PHE A 210 -1.54 -6.26 -14.73
N LEU A 211 -2.86 -6.07 -14.76
CA LEU A 211 -3.66 -6.17 -15.98
C LEU A 211 -3.38 -5.04 -16.99
N GLY A 212 -3.08 -3.83 -16.52
CA GLY A 212 -2.69 -2.72 -17.37
C GLY A 212 -1.30 -2.91 -17.99
N LEU A 213 -0.36 -3.47 -17.22
CA LEU A 213 0.97 -3.83 -17.72
C LEU A 213 0.93 -4.98 -18.74
N ALA A 214 -0.07 -5.86 -18.68
CA ALA A 214 -0.27 -6.90 -19.71
C ALA A 214 -0.46 -6.27 -21.10
N GLU A 215 -1.03 -5.06 -21.17
CA GLU A 215 -1.22 -4.32 -22.41
C GLU A 215 -0.06 -3.35 -22.69
N ALA A 216 0.25 -2.48 -21.73
CA ALA A 216 1.14 -1.33 -21.89
C ALA A 216 2.58 -1.57 -21.44
N GLY A 217 2.85 -2.69 -20.77
CA GLY A 217 4.17 -3.01 -20.21
C GLY A 217 5.24 -3.24 -21.26
N ASN A 218 6.49 -3.10 -20.84
CA ASN A 218 7.66 -3.42 -21.65
C ASN A 218 7.78 -4.95 -21.85
N LYS A 219 8.74 -5.38 -22.69
CA LYS A 219 8.93 -6.80 -23.03
C LYS A 219 9.15 -7.69 -21.79
N LYS A 220 9.93 -7.21 -20.80
CA LYS A 220 10.26 -7.96 -19.59
C LYS A 220 9.07 -8.08 -18.65
N GLN A 221 8.33 -6.99 -18.46
CA GLN A 221 7.09 -6.98 -17.69
C GLN A 221 6.06 -7.94 -18.28
N LYS A 222 5.90 -7.94 -19.61
CA LYS A 222 5.02 -8.89 -20.30
C LYS A 222 5.47 -10.33 -20.15
N ALA A 223 6.78 -10.59 -20.16
CA ALA A 223 7.32 -11.93 -19.91
C ALA A 223 7.02 -12.43 -18.48
N LEU A 224 7.13 -11.55 -17.48
CA LEU A 224 6.75 -11.89 -16.10
C LEU A 224 5.25 -12.17 -15.98
N ILE A 225 4.40 -11.36 -16.64
CA ILE A 225 2.95 -11.55 -16.67
C ILE A 225 2.59 -12.90 -17.31
N GLU A 226 3.28 -13.29 -18.37
CA GLU A 226 3.09 -14.61 -18.98
C GLU A 226 3.51 -15.74 -18.05
N ALA A 227 4.66 -15.64 -17.38
CA ALA A 227 5.08 -16.64 -16.40
C ALA A 227 4.05 -16.78 -15.26
N VAL A 228 3.48 -15.67 -14.80
CA VAL A 228 2.38 -15.68 -13.82
C VAL A 228 1.13 -16.34 -14.39
N ARG A 229 0.79 -16.10 -15.67
CA ARG A 229 -0.33 -16.76 -16.34
C ARG A 229 -0.14 -18.27 -16.30
N GLU A 230 1.00 -18.76 -16.80
CA GLU A 230 1.35 -20.18 -16.84
C GLU A 230 1.27 -20.81 -15.44
N PHE A 231 1.79 -20.12 -14.43
CA PHE A 231 1.70 -20.56 -13.03
C PHE A 231 0.24 -20.66 -12.53
N SER A 232 -0.63 -19.76 -13.01
CA SER A 232 -2.07 -19.69 -12.68
C SER A 232 -2.93 -20.69 -13.45
N THR A 233 -2.38 -21.37 -14.47
CA THR A 233 -3.09 -22.35 -15.29
C THR A 233 -3.09 -23.72 -14.62
N ASP A 234 -4.25 -24.36 -14.53
CA ASP A 234 -4.36 -25.75 -14.07
C ASP A 234 -4.12 -26.77 -15.19
N GLN A 235 -4.15 -28.07 -14.85
CA GLN A 235 -3.93 -29.17 -15.80
C GLN A 235 -4.91 -29.19 -16.96
N ASN A 236 -6.09 -28.60 -16.78
CA ASN A 236 -7.13 -28.56 -17.80
C ASN A 236 -6.98 -27.34 -18.74
N GLY A 237 -5.89 -26.58 -18.60
CA GLY A 237 -5.66 -25.36 -19.37
C GLY A 237 -6.50 -24.18 -18.88
N VAL A 238 -7.15 -24.28 -17.71
CA VAL A 238 -7.96 -23.19 -17.16
C VAL A 238 -7.08 -22.27 -16.32
N THR A 239 -6.98 -21.02 -16.74
CA THR A 239 -6.24 -19.97 -16.03
C THR A 239 -7.14 -19.23 -15.05
N ASN A 240 -6.79 -19.25 -13.76
CA ASN A 240 -7.42 -18.39 -12.76
C ASN A 240 -6.37 -17.68 -11.93
N LEU A 241 -6.22 -16.38 -12.12
CA LEU A 241 -5.21 -15.57 -11.44
C LEU A 241 -5.49 -15.40 -9.93
N VAL A 242 -6.76 -15.52 -9.54
CA VAL A 242 -7.21 -15.46 -8.14
C VAL A 242 -8.03 -16.71 -7.85
N ASP A 243 -7.37 -17.77 -7.36
CA ASP A 243 -7.97 -19.08 -7.10
C ASP A 243 -7.62 -19.56 -5.68
N SER A 244 -8.59 -20.07 -4.92
CA SER A 244 -8.32 -20.65 -3.60
C SER A 244 -7.56 -21.98 -3.67
N ARG A 245 -7.56 -22.66 -4.82
CA ARG A 245 -6.82 -23.91 -5.05
C ARG A 245 -5.34 -23.66 -5.36
N ASN A 246 -5.01 -22.49 -5.90
CA ASN A 246 -3.64 -22.03 -6.11
C ASN A 246 -3.53 -20.58 -5.59
N PRO A 247 -3.43 -20.38 -4.28
CA PRO A 247 -3.67 -19.08 -3.64
C PRO A 247 -2.50 -18.10 -3.78
N HIS A 248 -1.75 -18.15 -4.88
CA HIS A 248 -0.61 -17.27 -5.12
C HIS A 248 -1.06 -15.80 -5.31
N THR A 249 -0.14 -14.87 -5.04
CA THR A 249 -0.37 -13.44 -5.18
C THR A 249 0.69 -12.76 -6.06
N PHE A 250 1.31 -13.50 -6.99
CA PHE A 250 2.36 -12.96 -7.87
C PHE A 250 1.91 -11.77 -8.74
N TRP A 251 0.61 -11.62 -8.98
CA TRP A 251 0.06 -10.42 -9.61
C TRP A 251 0.33 -9.14 -8.81
N LYS A 252 0.74 -9.24 -7.54
CA LYS A 252 1.13 -8.10 -6.71
C LYS A 252 2.60 -7.70 -6.86
N LEU A 253 3.44 -8.46 -7.55
CA LEU A 253 4.88 -8.16 -7.63
C LEU A 253 5.16 -6.73 -8.15
N PHE A 254 4.33 -6.23 -9.08
CA PHE A 254 4.42 -4.85 -9.59
C PHE A 254 3.95 -3.77 -8.61
N SER A 255 3.50 -4.14 -7.40
CA SER A 255 3.18 -3.18 -6.33
C SER A 255 4.42 -2.66 -5.62
N GLU A 256 5.59 -3.21 -5.99
CA GLU A 256 6.90 -2.74 -5.58
C GLU A 256 7.61 -2.18 -6.81
N ASP A 257 8.49 -1.20 -6.58
CA ASP A 257 9.34 -0.65 -7.63
C ASP A 257 10.43 -1.67 -7.96
N MET A 258 10.28 -2.36 -9.09
CA MET A 258 11.24 -3.36 -9.56
C MET A 258 12.00 -2.84 -10.77
N ASP A 259 13.32 -3.01 -10.75
CA ASP A 259 14.15 -2.86 -11.93
C ASP A 259 14.01 -4.07 -12.87
N ASP A 260 14.59 -3.91 -14.05
CA ASP A 260 14.53 -4.89 -15.12
C ASP A 260 15.18 -6.24 -14.75
N GLU A 261 16.27 -6.22 -13.99
CA GLU A 261 16.97 -7.42 -13.52
C GLU A 261 16.11 -8.21 -12.53
N THR A 262 15.46 -7.50 -11.61
CA THR A 262 14.51 -8.08 -10.64
C THR A 262 13.32 -8.72 -11.36
N VAL A 263 12.77 -8.05 -12.38
CA VAL A 263 11.66 -8.60 -13.20
C VAL A 263 12.08 -9.88 -13.92
N GLU A 264 13.27 -9.93 -14.50
CA GLU A 264 13.81 -11.13 -15.16
C GLU A 264 14.07 -12.26 -14.17
N GLY A 265 14.64 -11.94 -13.00
CA GLY A 265 14.87 -12.89 -11.92
C GLY A 265 13.56 -13.57 -11.48
N TRP A 266 12.51 -12.78 -11.22
CA TRP A 266 11.19 -13.29 -10.90
C TRP A 266 10.60 -14.14 -12.02
N THR A 267 10.72 -13.70 -13.27
CA THR A 267 10.22 -14.44 -14.44
C THR A 267 10.83 -15.84 -14.47
N LYS A 268 12.16 -15.94 -14.27
CA LYS A 268 12.87 -17.21 -14.31
C LYS A 268 12.46 -18.14 -13.15
N ILE A 269 12.31 -17.60 -11.93
CA ILE A 269 11.89 -18.38 -10.75
C ILE A 269 10.48 -18.97 -10.95
N ILE A 270 9.54 -18.14 -11.42
CA ILE A 270 8.15 -18.57 -11.60
C ILE A 270 8.06 -19.64 -12.70
N LYS A 271 8.81 -19.51 -13.79
CA LYS A 271 8.87 -20.54 -14.84
C LYS A 271 9.43 -21.87 -14.34
N GLU A 272 10.56 -21.84 -13.63
CA GLU A 272 11.15 -23.05 -13.03
C GLU A 272 10.17 -23.74 -12.07
N ALA A 273 9.43 -22.95 -11.28
CA ALA A 273 8.40 -23.46 -10.37
C ALA A 273 7.21 -24.08 -11.12
N THR A 274 6.75 -23.44 -12.20
CA THR A 274 5.66 -23.97 -13.05
C THR A 274 6.06 -25.30 -13.68
N GLU A 275 7.26 -25.38 -14.25
CA GLU A 275 7.80 -26.61 -14.87
C GLU A 275 7.94 -27.74 -13.84
N SER A 276 8.44 -27.41 -12.64
CA SER A 276 8.68 -28.40 -11.56
C SER A 276 7.39 -28.87 -10.88
N ALA A 277 6.29 -28.14 -11.01
CA ALA A 277 5.02 -28.51 -10.39
C ALA A 277 4.35 -29.72 -11.05
N ASP A 278 4.83 -30.18 -12.21
CA ASP A 278 4.32 -31.36 -12.93
C ASP A 278 2.78 -31.39 -13.03
N GLY A 279 2.23 -30.25 -13.45
CA GLY A 279 0.78 -30.05 -13.57
C GLY A 279 0.03 -29.84 -12.25
N GLN A 280 0.62 -29.90 -11.06
CA GLN A 280 -0.12 -29.67 -9.82
C GLN A 280 -0.92 -28.35 -9.83
N THR A 281 -2.17 -28.37 -9.36
CA THR A 281 -2.98 -27.16 -9.25
C THR A 281 -2.39 -26.21 -8.21
N ASN A 282 -2.11 -26.71 -7.00
CA ASN A 282 -1.37 -25.95 -5.99
C ASN A 282 0.13 -26.08 -6.28
N LYS A 283 0.77 -24.97 -6.65
CA LYS A 283 2.19 -24.94 -7.04
C LYS A 283 3.09 -24.32 -5.96
N GLN A 284 2.59 -24.15 -4.74
CA GLN A 284 3.30 -23.49 -3.65
C GLN A 284 4.62 -24.19 -3.30
N ASP A 285 4.60 -25.51 -3.12
CA ASP A 285 5.80 -26.26 -2.76
C ASP A 285 6.82 -26.26 -3.90
N ALA A 286 6.37 -26.33 -5.15
CA ALA A 286 7.23 -26.21 -6.32
C ALA A 286 7.94 -24.84 -6.37
N PHE A 287 7.24 -23.76 -6.03
CA PHE A 287 7.83 -22.42 -5.95
C PHE A 287 8.89 -22.30 -4.85
N TYR A 288 8.60 -22.75 -3.63
CA TYR A 288 9.59 -22.71 -2.55
C TYR A 288 10.78 -23.65 -2.80
N ALA A 289 10.56 -24.78 -3.49
CA ALA A 289 11.64 -25.66 -3.93
C ALA A 289 12.55 -24.99 -4.97
N ALA A 290 11.98 -24.27 -5.95
CA ALA A 290 12.75 -23.51 -6.93
C ALA A 290 13.59 -22.42 -6.26
N LEU A 291 13.03 -21.70 -5.29
CA LEU A 291 13.76 -20.73 -4.49
C LEU A 291 14.89 -21.38 -3.65
N LYS A 292 14.61 -22.50 -2.99
CA LYS A 292 15.60 -23.23 -2.19
C LYS A 292 16.77 -23.73 -3.04
N LYS A 293 16.48 -24.24 -4.24
CA LYS A 293 17.51 -24.67 -5.21
C LYS A 293 18.46 -23.52 -5.57
N ARG A 294 17.96 -22.29 -5.67
CA ARG A 294 18.78 -21.10 -5.95
C ARG A 294 19.53 -20.58 -4.74
N ALA A 295 18.96 -20.70 -3.54
CA ALA A 295 19.66 -20.37 -2.30
C ALA A 295 20.84 -21.31 -2.05
N GLY A 296 20.76 -22.57 -2.51
CA GLY A 296 21.83 -23.55 -2.30
C GLY A 296 22.11 -23.74 -0.80
N ASP A 297 23.39 -23.73 -0.44
CA ASP A 297 23.86 -23.88 0.95
C ASP A 297 23.98 -22.54 1.70
N ASP A 298 23.54 -21.42 1.11
CA ASP A 298 23.57 -20.11 1.77
C ASP A 298 22.56 -20.09 2.92
N GLN A 299 23.07 -20.13 4.15
CA GLN A 299 22.26 -20.17 5.36
C GLN A 299 21.38 -18.92 5.50
N TYR A 300 21.89 -17.74 5.16
CA TYR A 300 21.13 -16.50 5.24
C TYR A 300 19.95 -16.51 4.27
N MET A 301 20.18 -16.94 3.02
CA MET A 301 19.11 -17.05 2.03
C MET A 301 18.06 -18.08 2.44
N ASN A 302 18.48 -19.24 2.96
CA ASN A 302 17.55 -20.25 3.47
C ASN A 302 16.71 -19.72 4.65
N ASP A 303 17.31 -18.95 5.57
CA ASP A 303 16.57 -18.29 6.66
C ASP A 303 15.55 -17.27 6.11
N GLN A 304 15.90 -16.52 5.06
CA GLN A 304 14.96 -15.62 4.38
C GLN A 304 13.81 -16.39 3.71
N LEU A 305 14.08 -17.56 3.11
CA LEU A 305 13.03 -18.39 2.51
C LEU A 305 12.02 -18.90 3.54
N GLU A 306 12.49 -19.38 4.67
CA GLU A 306 11.62 -19.80 5.77
C GLU A 306 10.80 -18.63 6.32
N PHE A 307 11.40 -17.44 6.40
CA PHE A 307 10.68 -16.23 6.75
C PHE A 307 9.57 -15.89 5.73
N LEU A 308 9.88 -15.89 4.43
CA LEU A 308 8.93 -15.63 3.34
C LEU A 308 7.78 -16.65 3.34
N LYS A 309 8.07 -17.92 3.64
CA LYS A 309 7.08 -18.99 3.77
C LYS A 309 6.17 -18.76 4.98
N LYS A 310 6.73 -18.48 6.15
CA LYS A 310 5.98 -18.20 7.38
C LYS A 310 5.10 -16.95 7.27
N LYS A 311 5.52 -15.97 6.48
CA LYS A 311 4.82 -14.70 6.30
C LYS A 311 3.77 -14.70 5.19
N ASN A 312 3.61 -15.80 4.45
CA ASN A 312 2.63 -15.89 3.36
C ASN A 312 2.81 -14.72 2.36
N CYS A 313 4.07 -14.39 2.04
CA CYS A 313 4.40 -13.25 1.18
C CYS A 313 3.92 -13.45 -0.26
N PHE A 314 3.80 -14.70 -0.72
CA PHE A 314 3.43 -15.02 -2.10
C PHE A 314 2.17 -15.88 -2.23
N PHE A 315 1.64 -16.39 -1.13
CA PHE A 315 0.49 -17.30 -1.08
C PHE A 315 -0.45 -16.90 0.06
N LYS A 316 -1.76 -17.15 -0.06
CA LYS A 316 -2.77 -16.84 0.96
C LYS A 316 -3.26 -18.07 1.71
#